data_AF-A0A5R9LQK2-F1
#
_entry.id   AF-A0A5R9LQK2-F1
#
_cell.length_a   1.000
_cell.length_b   1.000
_cell.length_c   1.000
_cell.angle_alpha   90.00
_cell.angle_beta   90.00
_cell.angle_gamma   90.00
#
_symmetry.space_group_name_H-M   'P 1'
#
loop_
_entity.id
_entity.type
_entity.pdbx_description
1 polymer ?
#
loop_
_entity_poly.entity_id
_entity_poly.type
_entity_poly.pdbx_seq_one_letter_code
_entity_poly.pdbx_strand_id
1 'polypeptide(L)'
;MARREPAPEQARHWQHPQLPGVDLLRARYVSHTFSRHSHDGYVIAAVTKGVEGIGMPGGDLRAGAGGVVLINPETPHSAYAGTEDGWSYRVLYPSIDVVAAVAAETTGRNGTPAFTDTVLDDPDCARQIADIHAAAERDNALAADTLLRVAVAGLLRRYGADPVPPGALPSAGALAAGRARELLVERIACPPTLDQLAAELGTKPFALLRAFKSAYGLPPHAWLTGERVRAARRMLDTGTPPAEAALAVGFTDQPHLNRHFTRIVGVPPGAYRRERARTYKTGEDLAP
;
A
#
# COMPACT_ATOMS: atom_id res chain seq x y z
N MET A 1 -26.08 -31.61 9.54
CA MET A 1 -25.16 -30.97 8.57
C MET A 1 -23.97 -30.44 9.34
N ALA A 2 -22.79 -31.05 9.17
CA ALA A 2 -21.56 -30.55 9.80
C ALA A 2 -21.22 -29.19 9.18
N ARG A 3 -21.16 -28.12 9.99
CA ARG A 3 -20.59 -26.84 9.56
C ARG A 3 -19.12 -27.11 9.21
N ARG A 4 -18.77 -27.04 7.93
CA ARG A 4 -17.36 -27.02 7.50
C ARG A 4 -16.74 -25.80 8.19
N GLU A 5 -15.72 -26.03 9.02
CA GLU A 5 -14.91 -24.93 9.53
C GLU A 5 -14.39 -24.12 8.32
N PRO A 6 -14.53 -22.78 8.33
CA PRO A 6 -14.02 -21.97 7.23
C PRO A 6 -12.51 -22.18 7.13
N ALA A 7 -12.02 -22.40 5.90
CA ALA A 7 -10.60 -22.54 5.65
C ALA A 7 -9.83 -21.35 6.27
N PRO A 8 -8.66 -21.60 6.89
CA PRO A 8 -7.94 -20.57 7.64
C PRO A 8 -7.56 -19.39 6.75
N GLU A 9 -7.48 -18.21 7.36
CA GLU A 9 -6.92 -17.02 6.72
C GLU A 9 -5.48 -17.30 6.28
N GLN A 10 -5.13 -16.84 5.09
CA GLN A 10 -3.83 -17.09 4.48
C GLN A 10 -3.38 -15.83 3.75
N ALA A 11 -2.15 -15.41 3.96
CA ALA A 11 -1.59 -14.26 3.27
C ALA A 11 -0.11 -14.50 2.98
N ARG A 12 0.30 -14.20 1.75
CA ARG A 12 1.68 -14.19 1.31
C ARG A 12 1.98 -12.85 0.67
N HIS A 13 2.93 -12.11 1.24
CA HIS A 13 3.43 -10.85 0.71
C HIS A 13 4.89 -11.03 0.31
N TRP A 14 5.24 -10.80 -0.96
CA TRP A 14 6.59 -11.00 -1.47
C TRP A 14 6.92 -10.03 -2.61
N GLN A 15 8.18 -10.02 -3.03
CA GLN A 15 8.63 -9.36 -4.26
C GLN A 15 9.26 -10.44 -5.15
N HIS A 16 8.97 -10.41 -6.44
CA HIS A 16 9.68 -11.26 -7.38
C HIS A 16 11.02 -10.56 -7.75
N PRO A 17 12.18 -11.24 -7.74
CA PRO A 17 13.48 -10.59 -7.95
C PRO A 17 13.58 -9.82 -9.27
N GLN A 18 12.90 -10.32 -10.31
CA GLN A 18 12.86 -9.72 -11.65
C GLN A 18 11.73 -8.70 -11.84
N LEU A 19 10.99 -8.35 -10.78
CA LEU A 19 10.01 -7.26 -10.77
C LEU A 19 10.39 -6.23 -9.70
N PRO A 20 11.54 -5.55 -9.84
CA PRO A 20 11.97 -4.56 -8.87
C PRO A 20 10.93 -3.44 -8.75
N GLY A 21 10.66 -3.00 -7.52
CA GLY A 21 9.67 -1.96 -7.26
C GLY A 21 8.22 -2.43 -7.32
N VAL A 22 7.94 -3.74 -7.43
CA VAL A 22 6.58 -4.27 -7.40
C VAL A 22 6.44 -5.34 -6.33
N ASP A 23 5.62 -5.04 -5.33
CA ASP A 23 5.23 -6.05 -4.34
C ASP A 23 3.95 -6.79 -4.75
N LEU A 24 3.89 -8.05 -4.33
CA LEU A 24 2.80 -8.97 -4.61
C LEU A 24 2.19 -9.40 -3.27
N LEU A 25 0.88 -9.29 -3.14
CA LEU A 25 0.13 -9.90 -2.04
C LEU A 25 -0.94 -10.82 -2.62
N ARG A 26 -0.92 -12.07 -2.17
CA ARG A 26 -2.02 -13.02 -2.38
C ARG A 26 -2.57 -13.35 -1.01
N ALA A 27 -3.86 -13.12 -0.81
CA ALA A 27 -4.46 -13.40 0.48
C ALA A 27 -5.91 -13.86 0.41
N ARG A 28 -6.32 -14.53 1.48
CA ARG A 28 -7.69 -14.78 1.91
C ARG A 28 -7.85 -14.25 3.32
N TYR A 29 -8.81 -13.36 3.49
CA TYR A 29 -9.21 -12.80 4.79
C TYR A 29 -10.69 -13.04 5.04
N VAL A 30 -11.06 -13.17 6.32
CA VAL A 30 -12.45 -13.37 6.78
C VAL A 30 -12.76 -12.39 7.91
N SER A 31 -11.92 -12.37 8.93
CA SER A 31 -12.00 -11.50 10.11
C SER A 31 -11.01 -10.34 10.09
N HIS A 32 -9.96 -10.44 9.27
CA HIS A 32 -8.97 -9.39 9.14
C HIS A 32 -9.59 -8.10 8.58
N THR A 33 -9.23 -6.98 9.20
CA THR A 33 -9.60 -5.63 8.74
C THR A 33 -8.34 -4.78 8.68
N PHE A 34 -8.06 -4.26 7.50
CA PHE A 34 -7.02 -3.27 7.30
C PHE A 34 -7.47 -1.94 7.89
N SER A 35 -6.72 -1.43 8.86
CA SER A 35 -7.01 -0.14 9.48
C SER A 35 -6.76 0.98 8.48
N ARG A 36 -7.34 2.16 8.70
CA ARG A 36 -7.16 3.28 7.77
C ARG A 36 -5.67 3.60 7.57
N HIS A 37 -5.18 3.50 6.34
CA HIS A 37 -3.78 3.70 5.95
C HIS A 37 -3.67 4.20 4.51
N SER A 38 -2.46 4.54 4.06
CA SER A 38 -2.15 4.82 2.65
C SER A 38 -0.92 4.01 2.21
N HIS A 39 -0.60 4.01 0.91
CA HIS A 39 0.63 3.43 0.37
C HIS A 39 1.46 4.50 -0.33
N ASP A 40 2.76 4.26 -0.40
CA ASP A 40 3.73 5.07 -1.15
C ASP A 40 3.67 4.81 -2.67
N GLY A 41 3.24 3.60 -3.07
CA GLY A 41 2.93 3.22 -4.44
C GLY A 41 1.43 3.07 -4.70
N TYR A 42 1.09 2.48 -5.86
CA TYR A 42 -0.29 2.17 -6.21
C TYR A 42 -0.73 0.86 -5.55
N VAL A 43 -2.04 0.69 -5.41
CA VAL A 43 -2.67 -0.62 -5.19
C VAL A 43 -3.44 -0.97 -6.46
N ILE A 44 -3.13 -2.12 -7.05
CA ILE A 44 -3.87 -2.68 -8.18
C ILE A 44 -4.27 -4.10 -7.79
N ALA A 45 -5.51 -4.31 -7.37
CA ALA A 45 -6.00 -5.58 -6.86
C ALA A 45 -7.09 -6.19 -7.73
N ALA A 46 -7.09 -7.51 -7.85
CA ALA A 46 -8.20 -8.29 -8.40
C ALA A 46 -8.84 -9.11 -7.28
N VAL A 47 -10.14 -8.91 -7.04
CA VAL A 47 -10.91 -9.75 -6.12
C VAL A 47 -11.24 -11.06 -6.83
N THR A 48 -10.74 -12.17 -6.31
CA THR A 48 -10.89 -13.51 -6.90
C THR A 48 -12.07 -14.29 -6.33
N LYS A 49 -12.47 -13.98 -5.08
CA LYS A 49 -13.61 -14.59 -4.41
C LYS A 49 -14.14 -13.65 -3.32
N GLY A 50 -15.45 -13.72 -3.06
CA GLY A 50 -16.10 -12.94 -2.02
C GLY A 50 -16.24 -11.47 -2.37
N VAL A 51 -16.31 -10.62 -1.35
CA VAL A 51 -16.47 -9.17 -1.52
C VAL A 51 -15.48 -8.45 -0.62
N GLU A 52 -14.64 -7.61 -1.22
CA GLU A 52 -13.85 -6.63 -0.49
C GLU A 52 -14.68 -5.36 -0.28
N GLY A 53 -14.81 -4.93 0.98
CA GLY A 53 -15.31 -3.60 1.32
C GLY A 53 -14.13 -2.63 1.43
N ILE A 54 -14.22 -1.48 0.77
CA ILE A 54 -13.16 -0.46 0.73
C ILE A 54 -13.70 0.83 1.33
N GLY A 55 -13.16 1.24 2.48
CA GLY A 55 -13.54 2.50 3.13
C GLY A 55 -12.71 3.66 2.60
N MET A 56 -13.33 4.57 1.83
CA MET A 56 -12.68 5.77 1.26
C MET A 56 -13.04 7.03 2.08
N PRO A 57 -12.40 8.20 1.85
CA PRO A 57 -12.81 9.42 2.54
C PRO A 57 -14.24 9.84 2.20
N GLY A 58 -14.69 9.54 0.98
CA GLY A 58 -16.02 9.90 0.45
C GLY A 58 -17.12 8.87 0.70
N GLY A 59 -16.82 7.76 1.38
CA GLY A 59 -17.78 6.67 1.63
C GLY A 59 -17.19 5.29 1.35
N ASP A 60 -18.02 4.27 1.55
CA ASP A 60 -17.63 2.89 1.38
C ASP A 60 -17.96 2.38 -0.03
N LEU A 61 -17.01 1.68 -0.63
CA LEU A 61 -17.14 0.99 -1.92
C LEU A 61 -17.07 -0.52 -1.72
N ARG A 62 -17.52 -1.29 -2.71
CA ARG A 62 -17.47 -2.75 -2.68
C ARG A 62 -17.00 -3.32 -4.01
N ALA A 63 -16.05 -4.24 -3.95
CA ALA A 63 -15.58 -5.00 -5.10
C ALA A 63 -15.87 -6.49 -4.89
N GLY A 64 -16.74 -7.06 -5.74
CA GLY A 64 -17.02 -8.49 -5.76
C GLY A 64 -16.00 -9.27 -6.58
N ALA A 65 -16.13 -10.60 -6.60
CA ALA A 65 -15.30 -11.45 -7.45
C ALA A 65 -15.34 -11.02 -8.93
N GLY A 66 -14.16 -10.89 -9.55
CA GLY A 66 -13.98 -10.33 -10.90
C GLY A 66 -13.77 -8.81 -10.91
N GLY A 67 -14.04 -8.12 -9.81
CA GLY A 67 -13.80 -6.68 -9.67
C GLY A 67 -12.32 -6.35 -9.47
N VAL A 68 -11.94 -5.17 -9.97
CA VAL A 68 -10.60 -4.60 -9.80
C VAL A 68 -10.67 -3.40 -8.86
N VAL A 69 -9.71 -3.29 -7.95
CA VAL A 69 -9.55 -2.14 -7.04
C VAL A 69 -8.27 -1.41 -7.41
N LEU A 70 -8.39 -0.10 -7.64
CA LEU A 70 -7.29 0.82 -7.94
C LEU A 70 -7.19 1.87 -6.84
N ILE A 71 -6.04 2.01 -6.21
CA ILE A 71 -5.80 3.04 -5.20
C ILE A 71 -4.53 3.80 -5.57
N ASN A 72 -4.66 5.12 -5.71
CA ASN A 72 -3.53 6.00 -6.00
C ASN A 72 -2.60 6.12 -4.77
N PRO A 73 -1.31 6.46 -4.99
CA PRO A 73 -0.38 6.78 -3.91
C PRO A 73 -0.96 7.81 -2.95
N GLU A 74 -0.58 7.67 -1.68
CA GLU A 74 -0.98 8.54 -0.58
C GLU A 74 -2.51 8.69 -0.38
N THR A 75 -3.32 7.83 -0.99
CA THR A 75 -4.78 7.85 -0.82
C THR A 75 -5.18 7.06 0.43
N PRO A 76 -5.74 7.70 1.48
CA PRO A 76 -6.11 6.99 2.69
C PRO A 76 -7.34 6.12 2.47
N HIS A 77 -7.25 4.85 2.81
CA HIS A 77 -8.32 3.88 2.66
C HIS A 77 -8.24 2.79 3.76
N SER A 78 -9.27 1.97 3.85
CA SER A 78 -9.31 0.75 4.67
C SER A 78 -9.91 -0.39 3.84
N ALA A 79 -9.63 -1.63 4.23
CA ALA A 79 -10.20 -2.81 3.57
C ALA A 79 -10.75 -3.78 4.62
N TYR A 80 -11.91 -4.36 4.35
CA TYR A 80 -12.61 -5.27 5.27
C TYR A 80 -13.46 -6.28 4.50
N ALA A 81 -13.91 -7.32 5.19
CA ALA A 81 -14.80 -8.32 4.60
C ALA A 81 -16.20 -7.71 4.32
N GLY A 82 -16.60 -7.65 3.04
CA GLY A 82 -17.92 -7.16 2.64
C GLY A 82 -19.06 -8.14 2.94
N THR A 83 -18.73 -9.40 3.23
CA THR A 83 -19.66 -10.48 3.62
C THR A 83 -19.00 -11.38 4.68
N GLU A 84 -19.80 -12.24 5.34
CA GLU A 84 -19.31 -13.17 6.37
C GLU A 84 -18.30 -14.21 5.83
N ASP A 85 -18.34 -14.50 4.53
CA ASP A 85 -17.43 -15.45 3.87
C ASP A 85 -16.01 -14.89 3.66
N GLY A 86 -15.83 -13.59 3.87
CA GLY A 86 -14.59 -12.88 3.63
C GLY A 86 -14.32 -12.61 2.15
N TRP A 87 -13.06 -12.39 1.82
CA TRP A 87 -12.62 -12.18 0.44
C TRP A 87 -11.29 -12.85 0.16
N SER A 88 -10.97 -13.01 -1.11
CA SER A 88 -9.66 -13.46 -1.57
C SER A 88 -9.25 -12.62 -2.77
N TYR A 89 -8.01 -12.17 -2.79
CA TYR A 89 -7.54 -11.27 -3.83
C TYR A 89 -6.08 -11.54 -4.21
N ARG A 90 -5.68 -10.89 -5.30
CA ARG A 90 -4.30 -10.75 -5.74
C ARG A 90 -4.04 -9.27 -5.92
N VAL A 91 -3.00 -8.77 -5.29
CA VAL A 91 -2.65 -7.35 -5.27
C VAL A 91 -1.26 -7.18 -5.85
N LEU A 92 -1.13 -6.18 -6.72
CA LEU A 92 0.13 -5.62 -7.16
C LEU A 92 0.30 -4.27 -6.45
N TYR A 93 1.48 -4.03 -5.90
CA TYR A 93 1.87 -2.74 -5.35
C TYR A 93 3.07 -2.18 -6.13
N PRO A 94 2.86 -1.68 -7.37
CA PRO A 94 3.92 -1.06 -8.12
C PRO A 94 4.28 0.31 -7.54
N SER A 95 5.58 0.62 -7.52
CA SER A 95 6.07 1.95 -7.15
C SER A 95 5.60 3.01 -8.15
N ILE A 96 5.68 4.27 -7.73
CA ILE A 96 5.43 5.41 -8.62
C ILE A 96 6.32 5.34 -9.86
N ASP A 97 7.61 5.03 -9.68
CA ASP A 97 8.58 4.97 -10.78
C ASP A 97 8.22 3.92 -11.83
N VAL A 98 7.74 2.74 -11.40
CA VAL A 98 7.31 1.67 -12.32
C VAL A 98 6.13 2.14 -13.18
N VAL A 99 5.12 2.75 -12.56
CA VAL A 99 3.93 3.21 -13.29
C VAL A 99 4.24 4.42 -14.17
N ALA A 100 5.07 5.35 -13.69
CA ALA A 100 5.49 6.53 -14.44
C ALA A 100 6.33 6.15 -15.68
N ALA A 101 7.23 5.17 -15.56
CA ALA A 101 8.00 4.66 -16.70
C ALA A 101 7.10 4.10 -17.81
N VAL A 102 6.11 3.28 -17.43
CA VAL A 102 5.12 2.74 -18.38
C VAL A 102 4.29 3.86 -19.02
N ALA A 103 3.88 4.86 -18.24
CA ALA A 103 3.11 5.99 -18.73
C ALA A 103 3.90 6.80 -19.78
N ALA A 104 5.17 7.09 -19.51
CA ALA A 104 6.04 7.83 -20.41
C ALA A 104 6.19 7.13 -21.77
N GLU A 105 6.40 5.81 -21.77
CA GLU A 105 6.56 5.01 -23.00
C GLU A 105 5.26 4.83 -23.79
N THR A 106 4.11 4.67 -23.11
CA THR A 106 2.89 4.17 -23.77
C THR A 106 1.80 5.22 -23.96
N THR A 107 1.86 6.33 -23.24
CA THR A 107 0.86 7.41 -23.31
C THR A 107 1.47 8.77 -23.62
N GLY A 108 2.80 8.90 -23.59
CA GLY A 108 3.50 10.18 -23.71
C GLY A 108 3.28 11.13 -22.52
N ARG A 109 2.63 10.66 -21.45
CA ARG A 109 2.39 11.43 -20.23
C ARG A 109 3.63 11.40 -19.35
N ASN A 110 4.06 12.58 -18.89
CA ASN A 110 5.14 12.73 -17.92
C ASN A 110 4.58 13.04 -16.52
N GLY A 111 5.28 12.63 -15.48
CA GLY A 111 4.86 12.81 -14.08
C GLY A 111 4.13 11.60 -13.51
N THR A 112 3.54 11.76 -12.32
CA THR A 112 2.85 10.68 -11.59
C THR A 112 1.42 10.52 -12.12
N PRO A 113 1.08 9.42 -12.82
CA PRO A 113 -0.27 9.21 -13.31
C PRO A 113 -1.26 9.00 -12.16
N ALA A 114 -2.55 9.21 -12.40
CA ALA A 114 -3.58 8.86 -11.42
C ALA A 114 -4.69 8.06 -12.10
N PHE A 115 -5.31 7.14 -11.37
CA PHE A 115 -6.55 6.49 -11.78
C PHE A 115 -7.75 7.31 -11.30
N THR A 116 -8.76 7.46 -12.16
CA THR A 116 -10.00 8.20 -11.86
C THR A 116 -10.96 7.41 -10.97
N ASP A 117 -10.97 6.10 -11.15
CA ASP A 117 -11.94 5.19 -10.54
C ASP A 117 -11.24 4.26 -9.56
N THR A 118 -11.89 3.99 -8.42
CA THR A 118 -11.35 3.11 -7.38
C THR A 118 -11.80 1.66 -7.54
N VAL A 119 -13.02 1.41 -8.00
CA VAL A 119 -13.56 0.06 -8.21
C VAL A 119 -14.04 -0.06 -9.64
N LEU A 120 -13.57 -1.09 -10.34
CA LEU A 120 -13.90 -1.37 -11.72
C LEU A 120 -14.59 -2.73 -11.83
N ASP A 121 -15.60 -2.79 -12.70
CA ASP A 121 -16.11 -4.04 -13.24
C ASP A 121 -15.37 -4.34 -14.55
N ASP A 122 -14.17 -4.91 -14.43
CA ASP A 122 -13.28 -5.23 -15.55
C ASP A 122 -12.68 -6.63 -15.39
N PRO A 123 -13.43 -7.68 -15.78
CA PRO A 123 -12.98 -9.07 -15.66
C PRO A 123 -11.70 -9.35 -16.45
N ASP A 124 -11.45 -8.64 -17.54
CA ASP A 124 -10.26 -8.84 -18.37
C ASP A 124 -9.01 -8.36 -17.62
N CYS A 125 -9.09 -7.18 -16.98
CA CYS A 125 -8.01 -6.69 -16.12
C CYS A 125 -7.81 -7.58 -14.88
N ALA A 126 -8.90 -8.06 -14.26
CA ALA A 126 -8.81 -8.99 -13.15
C ALA A 126 -8.07 -10.29 -13.54
N ARG A 127 -8.32 -10.82 -14.75
CA ARG A 127 -7.57 -11.96 -15.31
C ARG A 127 -6.10 -11.62 -15.55
N GLN A 128 -5.78 -10.46 -16.13
CA GLN A 128 -4.38 -10.04 -16.33
C GLN A 128 -3.60 -9.98 -15.01
N ILE A 129 -4.20 -9.43 -13.95
CA ILE A 129 -3.59 -9.39 -12.61
C ILE A 129 -3.34 -10.82 -12.08
N ALA A 130 -4.30 -11.73 -12.28
CA ALA A 130 -4.14 -13.13 -11.91
C ALA A 130 -3.02 -13.83 -12.72
N ASP A 131 -2.88 -13.52 -14.01
CA ASP A 131 -1.85 -14.08 -14.88
C ASP A 131 -0.45 -13.57 -14.51
N ILE A 132 -0.31 -12.29 -14.16
CA ILE A 132 0.95 -11.72 -13.63
C ILE A 132 1.39 -12.50 -12.38
N HIS A 133 0.49 -12.68 -11.42
CA HIS A 133 0.75 -13.48 -10.22
C HIS A 133 1.12 -14.91 -10.57
N ALA A 134 0.38 -15.55 -11.48
CA ALA A 134 0.63 -16.94 -11.84
C ALA A 134 1.94 -17.12 -12.61
N ALA A 135 2.40 -16.11 -13.36
CA ALA A 135 3.73 -16.10 -13.99
C ALA A 135 4.84 -15.93 -12.94
N ALA A 136 4.68 -14.98 -12.01
CA ALA A 136 5.62 -14.74 -10.93
C ALA A 136 5.71 -15.93 -9.94
N GLU A 137 4.61 -16.62 -9.66
CA GLU A 137 4.60 -17.82 -8.81
C GLU A 137 5.30 -19.02 -9.47
N ARG A 138 5.46 -19.01 -10.80
CA ARG A 138 6.17 -20.04 -11.59
C ARG A 138 7.60 -19.62 -11.96
N ASP A 139 8.10 -18.53 -11.39
CA ASP A 139 9.39 -17.91 -11.70
C ASP A 139 9.59 -17.62 -13.21
N ASN A 140 8.49 -17.38 -13.96
CA ASN A 140 8.56 -16.94 -15.35
C ASN A 140 8.67 -15.42 -15.41
N ALA A 141 9.89 -14.93 -15.16
CA ALA A 141 10.22 -13.52 -15.07
C ALA A 141 9.77 -12.69 -16.28
N LEU A 142 10.08 -13.16 -17.49
CA LEU A 142 9.77 -12.43 -18.72
C LEU A 142 8.25 -12.29 -18.91
N ALA A 143 7.49 -13.37 -18.67
CA ALA A 143 6.04 -13.32 -18.76
C ALA A 143 5.46 -12.37 -17.71
N ALA A 144 5.95 -12.42 -16.47
CA ALA A 144 5.45 -11.57 -15.39
C ALA A 144 5.69 -10.07 -15.68
N ASP A 145 6.91 -9.70 -16.12
CA ASP A 145 7.24 -8.30 -16.46
C ASP A 145 6.45 -7.81 -17.69
N THR A 146 6.37 -8.63 -18.74
CA THR A 146 5.63 -8.29 -19.95
C THR A 146 4.14 -8.05 -19.63
N LEU A 147 3.52 -8.98 -18.90
CA LEU A 147 2.11 -8.88 -18.54
C LEU A 147 1.85 -7.67 -17.63
N LEU A 148 2.75 -7.37 -16.68
CA LEU A 148 2.67 -6.20 -15.82
C LEU A 148 2.64 -4.91 -16.64
N ARG A 149 3.60 -4.73 -17.56
CA ARG A 149 3.69 -3.53 -18.41
C ARG A 149 2.45 -3.37 -19.27
N VAL A 150 1.98 -4.45 -19.88
CA VAL A 150 0.76 -4.44 -20.72
C VAL A 150 -0.47 -4.09 -19.88
N ALA A 151 -0.63 -4.67 -18.69
CA ALA A 151 -1.76 -4.41 -17.80
C ALA A 151 -1.77 -2.95 -17.31
N VAL A 152 -0.62 -2.44 -16.84
CA VAL A 152 -0.50 -1.05 -16.38
C VAL A 152 -0.78 -0.08 -17.53
N ALA A 153 -0.21 -0.29 -18.71
CA ALA A 153 -0.48 0.55 -19.87
C ALA A 153 -1.96 0.52 -20.28
N GLY A 154 -2.59 -0.66 -20.23
CA GLY A 154 -4.02 -0.83 -20.51
C GLY A 154 -4.92 -0.14 -19.49
N LEU A 155 -4.56 -0.16 -18.22
CA LEU A 155 -5.25 0.58 -17.15
C LEU A 155 -5.09 2.09 -17.33
N LEU A 156 -3.88 2.57 -17.59
CA LEU A 156 -3.61 4.00 -17.80
C LEU A 156 -4.32 4.58 -19.02
N ARG A 157 -4.44 3.81 -20.11
CA ARG A 157 -5.18 4.24 -21.30
C ARG A 157 -6.69 4.35 -21.06
N ARG A 158 -7.26 3.46 -20.24
CA ARG A 158 -8.72 3.37 -20.05
C ARG A 158 -9.23 4.19 -18.87
N TYR A 159 -8.45 4.25 -17.79
CA TYR A 159 -8.83 4.83 -16.49
C TYR A 159 -7.81 5.84 -15.95
N GLY A 160 -6.75 6.14 -16.72
CA GLY A 160 -5.75 7.11 -16.32
C GLY A 160 -6.20 8.54 -16.61
N ALA A 161 -6.18 9.38 -15.58
CA ALA A 161 -6.26 10.82 -15.71
C ALA A 161 -4.90 11.39 -16.11
N ASP A 162 -4.93 12.58 -16.72
CA ASP A 162 -3.72 13.39 -16.84
C ASP A 162 -3.18 13.72 -15.45
N PRO A 163 -1.85 13.87 -15.29
CA PRO A 163 -1.26 14.32 -14.05
C PRO A 163 -1.97 15.60 -13.62
N VAL A 164 -2.46 15.64 -12.38
CA VAL A 164 -3.04 16.86 -11.84
C VAL A 164 -1.92 17.90 -11.83
N PRO A 165 -2.01 19.00 -12.61
CA PRO A 165 -1.01 20.06 -12.52
C PRO A 165 -0.95 20.55 -11.08
N PRO A 166 0.19 21.03 -10.57
CA PRO A 166 0.23 21.70 -9.27
C PRO A 166 -0.80 22.84 -9.26
N GLY A 167 -1.97 22.59 -8.69
CA GLY A 167 -3.11 23.50 -8.73
C GLY A 167 -3.10 24.42 -7.52
N ALA A 168 -3.18 25.73 -7.79
CA ALA A 168 -3.25 26.82 -6.82
C ALA A 168 -2.09 26.90 -5.80
N LEU A 169 -1.81 28.11 -5.30
CA LEU A 169 -0.90 28.27 -4.18
C LEU A 169 -1.48 27.53 -2.95
N PRO A 170 -0.67 26.73 -2.24
CA PRO A 170 -1.15 26.04 -1.05
C PRO A 170 -1.67 27.04 -0.01
N SER A 171 -2.82 26.75 0.60
CA SER A 171 -3.30 27.56 1.71
C SER A 171 -2.32 27.53 2.88
N ALA A 172 -2.37 28.55 3.76
CA ALA A 172 -1.54 28.56 4.98
C ALA A 172 -1.72 27.29 5.83
N GLY A 173 -2.94 26.73 5.87
CA GLY A 173 -3.20 25.45 6.53
C GLY A 173 -2.49 24.28 5.85
N ALA A 174 -2.50 24.21 4.52
CA ALA A 174 -1.80 23.17 3.77
C ALA A 174 -0.27 23.25 3.94
N LEU A 175 0.29 24.47 3.97
CA LEU A 175 1.71 24.68 4.27
C LEU A 175 2.06 24.21 5.69
N ALA A 176 1.24 24.58 6.69
CA ALA A 176 1.44 24.14 8.07
C ALA A 176 1.34 22.61 8.20
N ALA A 177 0.40 21.97 7.49
CA ALA A 177 0.29 20.52 7.44
C ALA A 177 1.55 19.88 6.81
N GLY A 178 2.06 20.45 5.71
CA GLY A 178 3.33 20.05 5.08
C GLY A 178 4.52 20.11 6.02
N ARG A 179 4.70 21.24 6.72
CA ARG A 179 5.77 21.38 7.72
C ARG A 179 5.61 20.45 8.91
N ALA A 180 4.38 20.26 9.39
CA ALA A 180 4.09 19.26 10.44
C ALA A 180 4.50 17.85 10.01
N ARG A 181 4.20 17.47 8.76
CA ARG A 181 4.59 16.18 8.20
C ARG A 181 6.12 16.01 8.20
N GLU A 182 6.86 17.01 7.73
CA GLU A 182 8.33 17.00 7.70
C GLU A 182 8.91 16.80 9.10
N LEU A 183 8.47 17.59 10.09
CA LEU A 183 8.92 17.49 11.47
C LEU A 183 8.61 16.13 12.11
N LEU A 184 7.44 15.55 11.79
CA LEU A 184 7.05 14.23 12.28
C LEU A 184 7.92 13.11 11.67
N VAL A 185 8.34 13.23 10.42
CA VAL A 185 9.26 12.28 9.77
C VAL A 185 10.67 12.42 10.34
N GLU A 186 11.16 13.65 10.49
CA GLU A 186 12.48 13.93 11.07
C GLU A 186 12.58 13.35 12.49
N ARG A 187 11.50 13.45 13.27
CA ARG A 187 11.43 13.01 14.67
C ARG A 187 10.59 11.75 14.83
N ILE A 188 10.64 10.84 13.85
CA ILE A 188 9.74 9.67 13.76
C ILE A 188 9.73 8.79 15.03
N ALA A 189 10.90 8.61 15.66
CA ALA A 189 11.04 7.78 16.86
C ALA A 189 10.47 8.47 18.12
N CYS A 190 10.69 9.79 18.24
CA CYS A 190 10.29 10.61 19.39
C CYS A 190 9.60 11.89 18.90
N PRO A 191 8.34 11.80 18.44
CA PRO A 191 7.63 12.93 17.87
C PRO A 191 7.22 13.92 18.97
N PRO A 192 7.11 15.23 18.64
CA PRO A 192 6.53 16.22 19.55
C PRO A 192 5.04 15.94 19.81
N THR A 193 4.51 16.48 20.91
CA THR A 193 3.06 16.53 21.12
C THR A 193 2.40 17.45 20.09
N LEU A 194 1.07 17.32 19.91
CA LEU A 194 0.33 18.22 19.02
C LEU A 194 0.48 19.69 19.42
N ASP A 195 0.53 19.99 20.73
CA ASP A 195 0.69 21.36 21.24
C ASP A 195 2.08 21.92 20.93
N GLN A 196 3.13 21.10 21.12
CA GLN A 196 4.50 21.48 20.76
C GLN A 196 4.64 21.71 19.26
N LEU A 197 4.10 20.81 18.45
CA LEU A 197 4.12 20.92 16.99
C LEU A 197 3.35 22.17 16.52
N ALA A 198 2.19 22.44 17.12
CA ALA A 198 1.41 23.63 16.80
C ALA A 198 2.15 24.91 17.20
N ALA A 199 2.78 24.95 18.37
CA ALA A 199 3.58 26.08 18.83
C ALA A 199 4.79 26.35 17.92
N GLU A 200 5.54 25.31 17.53
CA GLU A 200 6.69 25.41 16.62
C GLU A 200 6.29 25.96 15.24
N LEU A 201 5.07 25.65 14.79
CA LEU A 201 4.53 26.11 13.51
C LEU A 201 3.73 27.42 13.60
N GLY A 202 3.62 28.03 14.79
CA GLY A 202 2.82 29.26 14.99
C GLY A 202 1.32 29.07 14.75
N THR A 203 0.79 27.88 15.02
CA THR A 203 -0.63 27.52 14.80
C THR A 203 -1.34 27.13 16.10
N LYS A 204 -2.66 26.99 16.05
CA LYS A 204 -3.45 26.40 17.16
C LYS A 204 -3.56 24.88 16.97
N PRO A 205 -3.50 24.06 18.03
CA PRO A 205 -3.55 22.59 17.95
C PRO A 205 -4.71 22.04 17.10
N PHE A 206 -5.94 22.51 17.35
CA PHE A 206 -7.11 22.10 16.58
C PHE A 206 -7.10 22.60 15.13
N ALA A 207 -6.50 23.76 14.87
CA ALA A 207 -6.36 24.26 13.50
C ALA A 207 -5.38 23.37 12.72
N LEU A 208 -4.25 23.02 13.33
CA LEU A 208 -3.26 22.11 12.75
C LEU A 208 -3.84 20.71 12.52
N LEU A 209 -4.56 20.17 13.50
CA LEU A 209 -5.23 18.86 13.38
C LEU A 209 -6.18 18.82 12.18
N ARG A 210 -7.02 19.85 12.03
CA ARG A 210 -7.96 19.94 10.90
C ARG A 210 -7.24 20.11 9.57
N ALA A 211 -6.23 20.99 9.52
CA ALA A 211 -5.44 21.20 8.32
C ALA A 211 -4.71 19.92 7.88
N PHE A 212 -4.12 19.19 8.83
CA PHE A 212 -3.45 17.92 8.57
C PHE A 212 -4.41 16.85 8.07
N LYS A 213 -5.56 16.68 8.74
CA LYS A 213 -6.60 15.74 8.28
C LYS A 213 -7.16 16.12 6.91
N SER A 214 -7.29 17.42 6.63
CA SER A 214 -7.73 17.90 5.31
C SER A 214 -6.71 17.61 4.22
N ALA A 215 -5.41 17.74 4.52
CA ALA A 215 -4.33 17.55 3.55
C ALA A 215 -4.01 16.06 3.30
N TYR A 216 -4.06 15.23 4.34
CA TYR A 216 -3.57 13.85 4.30
C TYR A 216 -4.64 12.81 4.62
N GLY A 217 -5.89 13.22 4.83
CA GLY A 217 -7.05 12.38 5.17
C GLY A 217 -6.98 11.66 6.52
N LEU A 218 -5.88 11.78 7.26
CA LEU A 218 -5.62 11.15 8.54
C LEU A 218 -5.21 12.18 9.61
N PRO A 219 -5.56 11.97 10.90
CA PRO A 219 -4.97 12.75 11.98
C PRO A 219 -3.46 12.44 12.11
N PRO A 220 -2.63 13.39 12.62
CA PRO A 220 -1.17 13.27 12.66
C PRO A 220 -0.65 11.96 13.27
N HIS A 221 -1.22 11.50 14.38
CA HIS A 221 -0.76 10.27 15.06
C HIS A 221 -0.99 9.00 14.23
N ALA A 222 -2.13 8.92 13.52
CA ALA A 222 -2.47 7.77 12.69
C ALA A 222 -1.60 7.77 11.43
N TRP A 223 -1.38 8.95 10.84
CA TRP A 223 -0.46 9.12 9.73
C TRP A 223 0.97 8.71 10.10
N LEU A 224 1.48 9.19 11.24
CA LEU A 224 2.81 8.84 11.74
C LEU A 224 2.94 7.33 12.01
N THR A 225 1.89 6.68 12.52
CA THR A 225 1.90 5.22 12.71
C THR A 225 2.09 4.48 11.38
N GLY A 226 1.45 4.96 10.32
CA GLY A 226 1.66 4.45 8.96
C GLY A 226 3.10 4.65 8.49
N GLU A 227 3.67 5.84 8.67
CA GLU A 227 5.08 6.11 8.35
C GLU A 227 6.05 5.22 9.12
N ARG A 228 5.80 4.97 10.40
CA ARG A 228 6.60 4.05 11.21
C ARG A 228 6.57 2.63 10.65
N VAL A 229 5.41 2.16 10.21
CA VAL A 229 5.30 0.86 9.52
C VAL A 229 6.06 0.87 8.20
N ARG A 230 6.01 1.95 7.40
CA ARG A 230 6.80 2.08 6.16
C ARG A 230 8.30 2.09 6.43
N ALA A 231 8.75 2.80 7.45
CA ALA A 231 10.15 2.82 7.86
C ALA A 231 10.60 1.43 8.33
N ALA A 232 9.80 0.76 9.16
CA ALA A 232 10.08 -0.60 9.60
C ALA A 232 10.14 -1.57 8.40
N ARG A 233 9.23 -1.44 7.43
CA ARG A 233 9.22 -2.22 6.18
C ARG A 233 10.56 -2.12 5.45
N ARG A 234 11.07 -0.90 5.23
CA ARG A 234 12.39 -0.67 4.60
C ARG A 234 13.54 -1.31 5.37
N MET A 235 13.49 -1.28 6.71
CA MET A 235 14.50 -1.96 7.54
C MET A 235 14.39 -3.49 7.43
N LEU A 236 13.18 -4.05 7.34
CA LEU A 236 12.97 -5.48 7.14
C LEU A 236 13.41 -5.93 5.74
N ASP A 237 13.27 -5.06 4.73
CA ASP A 237 13.75 -5.31 3.36
C ASP A 237 15.27 -5.54 3.34
N THR A 238 16.03 -4.84 4.20
CA THR A 238 17.48 -5.01 4.37
C THR A 238 17.87 -6.08 5.41
N GLY A 239 16.90 -6.83 5.94
CA GLY A 239 17.14 -7.96 6.84
C GLY A 239 17.12 -7.63 8.34
N THR A 240 16.86 -6.39 8.74
CA THR A 240 16.81 -5.97 10.15
C THR A 240 15.82 -6.83 10.96
N PRO A 241 16.14 -7.25 12.19
CA PRO A 241 15.19 -7.91 13.07
C PRO A 241 13.95 -7.08 13.42
N PRO A 242 12.74 -7.68 13.46
CA PRO A 242 11.52 -6.96 13.84
C PRO A 242 11.60 -6.24 15.19
N ALA A 243 12.31 -6.79 16.19
CA ALA A 243 12.52 -6.15 17.48
C ALA A 243 13.33 -4.85 17.36
N GLU A 244 14.42 -4.89 16.60
CA GLU A 244 15.28 -3.73 16.38
C GLU A 244 14.58 -2.67 15.53
N ALA A 245 13.91 -3.09 14.45
CA ALA A 245 13.10 -2.21 13.62
C ALA A 245 12.00 -1.52 14.43
N ALA A 246 11.36 -2.21 15.37
CA ALA A 246 10.32 -1.62 16.22
C ALA A 246 10.87 -0.44 17.04
N LEU A 247 11.99 -0.64 17.73
CA LEU A 247 12.60 0.40 18.56
C LEU A 247 13.13 1.56 17.72
N ALA A 248 13.78 1.27 16.58
CA ALA A 248 14.37 2.28 15.72
C ALA A 248 13.33 3.27 15.15
N VAL A 249 12.12 2.81 14.86
CA VAL A 249 11.05 3.67 14.32
C VAL A 249 10.12 4.24 15.41
N GLY A 250 10.37 3.94 16.69
CA GLY A 250 9.60 4.48 17.82
C GLY A 250 8.34 3.71 18.21
N PHE A 251 8.23 2.43 17.87
CA PHE A 251 7.32 1.53 18.58
C PHE A 251 7.90 1.14 19.94
N THR A 252 7.03 0.95 20.91
CA THR A 252 7.41 0.59 22.29
C THR A 252 8.13 -0.76 22.37
N ASP A 253 7.68 -1.72 21.57
CA ASP A 253 8.20 -3.08 21.53
C ASP A 253 7.81 -3.78 20.21
N GLN A 254 8.35 -4.99 20.00
CA GLN A 254 8.01 -5.82 18.83
C GLN A 254 6.52 -6.18 18.76
N PRO A 255 5.83 -6.58 19.85
CA PRO A 255 4.38 -6.80 19.82
C PRO A 255 3.59 -5.59 19.31
N HIS A 256 3.99 -4.37 19.67
CA HIS A 256 3.36 -3.13 19.22
C HIS A 256 3.55 -2.94 17.71
N LEU A 257 4.78 -3.11 17.20
CA LEU A 257 5.02 -3.14 15.75
C LEU A 257 4.18 -4.22 15.07
N ASN A 258 4.14 -5.45 15.62
CA ASN A 258 3.42 -6.57 15.00
C ASN A 258 1.93 -6.27 14.81
N ARG A 259 1.28 -5.67 15.80
CA ARG A 259 -0.14 -5.28 15.71
C ARG A 259 -0.40 -4.29 14.58
N HIS A 260 0.41 -3.23 14.46
CA HIS A 260 0.22 -2.20 13.44
C HIS A 260 0.66 -2.68 12.06
N PHE A 261 1.80 -3.35 11.99
CA PHE A 261 2.34 -3.89 10.75
C PHE A 261 1.36 -4.89 10.13
N THR A 262 0.82 -5.83 10.91
CA THR A 262 -0.16 -6.80 10.39
C THR A 262 -1.45 -6.11 9.93
N ARG A 263 -1.93 -5.09 10.65
CA ARG A 263 -3.14 -4.32 10.28
C ARG A 263 -2.99 -3.42 9.05
N ILE A 264 -1.76 -3.13 8.62
CA ILE A 264 -1.48 -2.22 7.50
C ILE A 264 -0.93 -3.00 6.29
N VAL A 265 -0.06 -3.98 6.53
CA VAL A 265 0.63 -4.77 5.50
C VAL A 265 -0.09 -6.10 5.22
N GLY A 266 -0.96 -6.56 6.12
CA GLY A 266 -1.72 -7.80 5.99
C GLY A 266 -0.96 -9.06 6.41
N VAL A 267 0.36 -8.97 6.62
CA VAL A 267 1.19 -10.07 7.12
C VAL A 267 2.02 -9.63 8.33
N PRO A 268 2.39 -10.55 9.25
CA PRO A 268 3.31 -10.23 10.33
C PRO A 268 4.72 -9.84 9.83
N PRO A 269 5.45 -8.94 10.52
CA PRO A 269 6.77 -8.45 10.07
C PRO A 269 7.81 -9.57 9.96
N GLY A 270 7.72 -10.60 10.81
CA GLY A 270 8.59 -11.77 10.71
C GLY A 270 8.34 -12.61 9.45
N ALA A 271 7.09 -12.73 9.01
CA ALA A 271 6.74 -13.42 7.77
C ALA A 271 7.21 -12.61 6.55
N TYR A 272 6.95 -11.30 6.58
CA TYR A 272 7.39 -10.34 5.58
C TYR A 272 8.91 -10.42 5.32
N ARG A 273 9.72 -10.28 6.38
CA ARG A 273 11.19 -10.35 6.28
C ARG A 273 11.69 -11.68 5.71
N ARG A 274 11.04 -12.80 6.06
CA ARG A 274 11.43 -14.11 5.52
C ARG A 274 11.20 -14.21 4.01
N GLU A 275 10.09 -13.68 3.51
CA GLU A 275 9.84 -13.63 2.06
C GLU A 275 10.88 -12.74 1.37
N ARG A 276 11.25 -11.60 1.97
CA ARG A 276 12.34 -10.75 1.44
C ARG A 276 13.68 -11.47 1.36
N ALA A 277 14.07 -12.17 2.41
CA ALA A 277 15.31 -12.93 2.41
C ALA A 277 15.33 -14.05 1.34
N ARG A 278 14.17 -14.59 0.95
CA ARG A 278 14.08 -15.57 -0.15
C ARG A 278 14.29 -14.91 -1.51
N THR A 279 13.79 -13.69 -1.70
CA THR A 279 13.99 -12.91 -2.94
C THR A 279 15.47 -12.56 -3.17
N TYR A 280 16.24 -12.29 -2.11
CA TYR A 280 17.66 -11.90 -2.23
C TYR A 280 18.64 -13.08 -2.38
N LYS A 281 18.25 -14.31 -2.03
CA LYS A 281 19.15 -15.47 -2.02
C LYS A 281 19.51 -16.04 -3.41
N THR A 282 19.01 -15.46 -4.49
CA THR A 282 19.28 -15.96 -5.86
C THR A 282 20.52 -15.34 -6.53
N GLY A 283 21.37 -14.63 -5.78
CA GLY A 283 22.50 -13.85 -6.32
C GLY A 283 23.92 -14.30 -5.97
N GLU A 284 24.15 -15.29 -5.09
CA GLU A 284 25.52 -15.54 -4.55
C GLU A 284 26.00 -17.00 -4.51
N ASP A 285 25.39 -17.95 -5.24
CA ASP A 285 25.94 -19.32 -5.37
C ASP A 285 26.10 -19.75 -6.83
N LEU A 286 26.76 -18.93 -7.65
CA LEU A 286 27.32 -19.35 -8.94
C LEU A 286 28.71 -18.77 -9.13
N ALA A 287 29.72 -19.45 -8.58
CA ALA A 287 31.05 -19.54 -9.18
C ALA A 287 31.85 -20.71 -8.59
N PRO A 288 32.72 -21.34 -9.38
CA PRO A 288 32.53 -21.93 -10.71
C PRO A 288 32.26 -23.45 -10.65
#